data_AF-A0A966K2K5-F1
#
_entry.id   AF-A0A966K2K5-F1
#
_cell.length_a   1.000
_cell.length_b   1.000
_cell.length_c   1.000
_cell.angle_alpha   90.00
_cell.angle_beta   90.00
_cell.angle_gamma   90.00
#
_symmetry.space_group_name_H-M   'P 1'
#
loop_
_entity.id
_entity.type
_entity.pdbx_description
1 polymer ?
#
loop_
_entity_poly.entity_id
_entity_poly.type
_entity_poly.pdbx_seq_one_letter_code
_entity_poly.pdbx_strand_id
1 'polypeptide(L)' 'MGLGGISIWQLLIILVVVLLIFGSGKLKTLGSDLGSGLKSFKKAVKEEEKEDNKQD' A
#
# COMPACT_ATOMS: atom_id res chain seq x y z
N MET A 1 -6.56 -12.72 -25.24
CA MET A 1 -5.53 -11.89 -24.56
C MET A 1 -6.09 -11.45 -23.22
N GLY A 2 -6.09 -12.34 -22.23
CA GLY A 2 -6.62 -12.03 -20.90
C GLY A 2 -5.53 -11.43 -20.01
N LEU A 3 -5.95 -10.72 -18.95
CA LEU A 3 -5.11 -10.14 -17.90
C LEU A 3 -4.26 -11.16 -17.11
N GLY A 4 -4.23 -12.44 -17.51
CA GLY A 4 -3.39 -13.50 -16.93
C GLY A 4 -1.95 -13.54 -17.45
N GLY A 5 -1.56 -12.60 -18.32
CA GLY A 5 -0.20 -12.51 -18.88
C GLY A 5 0.77 -11.61 -18.09
N ILE A 6 0.28 -10.91 -17.06
CA ILE A 6 1.13 -10.09 -16.19
C ILE A 6 1.80 -11.01 -15.18
N SER A 7 2.95 -11.56 -15.57
CA SER A 7 3.84 -12.29 -14.67
C SER A 7 4.38 -11.35 -13.60
N ILE A 8 4.51 -11.85 -12.37
CA ILE A 8 5.13 -11.13 -11.23
C ILE A 8 6.49 -10.52 -11.63
N TRP A 9 7.23 -11.19 -12.52
CA TRP A 9 8.51 -10.73 -13.04
C TRP A 9 8.43 -9.45 -13.86
N GLN A 10 7.37 -9.25 -14.64
CA GLN A 10 7.17 -8.02 -15.42
C GLN A 10 6.81 -6.85 -14.51
N LEU A 11 5.98 -7.09 -13.48
CA LEU A 11 5.66 -6.07 -12.48
C LEU A 11 6.92 -5.62 -11.71
N LEU A 12 7.82 -6.54 -11.37
CA LEU A 12 9.10 -6.20 -10.75
C LEU A 12 9.97 -5.32 -11.64
N ILE A 13 10.08 -5.63 -12.94
CA ILE A 13 10.83 -4.80 -13.89
C ILE A 13 10.23 -3.40 -13.99
N ILE A 14 8.90 -3.29 -14.12
CA ILE A 14 8.21 -2.01 -14.17
C ILE A 14 8.44 -1.23 -12.87
N LEU A 15 8.35 -1.89 -11.71
CA LEU A 15 8.61 -1.29 -10.41
C LEU A 15 10.02 -0.69 -10.33
N VAL A 16 11.04 -1.42 -10.80
CA VAL A 16 12.42 -0.92 -10.85
C VAL A 16 12.54 0.32 -11.74
N VAL A 17 11.92 0.33 -12.92
CA VAL A 17 11.93 1.50 -13.81
C VAL A 17 11.25 2.70 -13.14
N VAL A 18 10.10 2.50 -12.50
CA VAL A 18 9.40 3.57 -11.75
C VAL A 18 10.27 4.09 -10.61
N LEU A 19 10.94 3.20 -9.87
CA LEU A 19 11.87 3.59 -8.80
C LEU A 19 13.05 4.42 -9.31
N LEU A 20 13.58 4.11 -10.50
CA LEU A 20 14.67 4.88 -11.11
C LEU A 20 14.21 6.27 -11.57
N ILE A 21 13.00 6.38 -12.15
CA ILE A 21 12.45 7.66 -12.63
C ILE A 21 12.12 8.59 -11.46
N PHE A 22 11.43 8.07 -10.44
CA PHE A 22 10.99 8.88 -9.30
C PHE A 22 12.10 9.06 -8.25
N GLY A 23 13.04 8.12 -8.18
CA GLY A 23 14.08 8.07 -7.15
C GLY A 23 13.55 7.62 -5.78
N SER A 24 14.43 7.05 -4.96
CA SER A 24 14.08 6.53 -3.63
C SER A 24 13.61 7.60 -2.64
N GLY A 25 14.11 8.84 -2.77
CA GLY A 25 13.75 9.96 -1.89
C GLY A 25 12.28 10.37 -2.00
N LYS A 26 11.77 10.55 -3.24
CA LYS A 26 10.37 10.91 -3.49
C LYS A 26 9.42 9.80 -3.04
N LEU A 27 9.76 8.53 -3.31
CA LEU A 27 8.96 7.41 -2.85
C LEU A 27 8.95 7.27 -1.33
N LYS A 28 10.06 7.58 -0.64
CA LYS A 28 10.10 7.53 0.83
C LYS A 28 9.19 8.59 1.45
N THR A 29 9.20 9.81 0.93
CA THR A 29 8.32 10.88 1.41
C THR A 29 6.84 10.52 1.15
N LEU A 30 6.49 10.18 -0.10
CA LEU A 30 5.13 9.78 -0.45
C LEU A 30 4.68 8.54 0.32
N GLY A 31 5.55 7.55 0.49
CA GLY A 31 5.26 6.33 1.25
C GLY A 31 5.09 6.59 2.74
N SER A 32 5.80 7.56 3.31
CA SER A 32 5.63 7.98 4.71
C SER A 32 4.27 8.66 4.93
N ASP A 33 3.87 9.54 4.01
CA ASP A 33 2.60 10.27 4.10
C ASP A 33 1.41 9.32 3.90
N LEU A 34 1.47 8.48 2.86
CA LEU A 34 0.48 7.44 2.60
C LEU A 34 0.44 6.40 3.73
N GLY A 35 1.60 5.99 4.23
CA GLY A 35 1.71 4.99 5.30
C GLY A 35 1.14 5.49 6.62
N SER A 36 1.32 6.78 6.94
CA SER A 36 0.73 7.40 8.12
C SER A 36 -0.80 7.46 8.01
N GLY A 37 -1.33 7.85 6.85
CA GLY A 37 -2.78 7.84 6.59
C GLY A 37 -3.39 6.45 6.67
N LEU A 38 -2.75 5.45 6.05
CA LEU A 38 -3.21 4.06 6.06
C LEU A 38 -3.13 3.44 7.45
N LYS A 39 -2.13 3.81 8.27
CA LYS A 39 -2.01 3.38 9.67
C LYS A 39 -3.17 3.92 10.52
N SER A 40 -3.51 5.19 10.37
CA SER A 40 -4.66 5.79 11.08
C SER A 40 -5.98 5.15 10.64
N PHE A 41 -6.16 4.92 9.33
CA PHE A 41 -7.34 4.24 8.80
C PHE A 41 -7.47 2.81 9.37
N LYS A 42 -6.38 2.04 9.36
CA LYS A 42 -6.36 0.69 9.94
C LYS A 42 -6.62 0.68 11.44
N LYS A 43 -6.21 1.72 12.17
CA LYS A 43 -6.46 1.84 13.61
C LYS A 43 -7.93 2.11 13.89
N ALA A 44 -8.55 3.01 13.13
CA ALA A 44 -9.98 3.34 13.27
C ALA A 44 -10.86 2.10 13.00
N VAL A 45 -10.64 1.41 11.88
CA VAL A 45 -11.40 0.19 11.55
C VAL A 45 -11.25 -0.89 12.64
N LYS A 46 -10.05 -1.04 13.19
CA LYS A 46 -9.79 -2.03 14.26
C LYS A 46 -10.38 -1.61 15.61
N GLU A 47 -10.55 -0.31 15.86
CA GLU A 47 -11.24 0.20 17.06
C GLU A 47 -12.75 -0.02 16.92
N GLU A 48 -13.34 0.23 15.75
CA GLU A 48 -14.74 -0.10 15.44
C GLU A 48 -15.02 -1.61 15.63
N GLU A 49 -14.21 -2.51 15.05
CA GLU A 49 -14.37 -3.96 15.22
C GLU A 49 -14.26 -4.43 16.69
N LYS A 50 -13.54 -3.68 17.54
CA LYS A 50 -13.41 -4.00 18.96
C LYS A 50 -14.56 -3.47 19.81
N GLU A 51 -15.16 -2.37 19.40
CA GLU A 51 -16.34 -1.80 20.06
C GLU A 51 -17.59 -2.64 19.78
N ASP A 52 -17.71 -3.20 18.57
CA ASP A 52 -18.77 -4.16 18.21
C ASP A 52 -18.68 -5.49 18.99
N ASN A 53 -17.47 -5.93 19.40
CA ASN A 53 -17.25 -7.21 20.10
C ASN A 53 -17.31 -7.09 21.65
N LYS A 54 -17.79 -5.94 22.18
CA LYS A 54 -17.89 -5.70 23.64
C LYS A 54 -19.32 -5.40 24.10
N GLN A 55 -20.31 -5.55 23.22
CA GLN A 55 -21.74 -5.38 23.54
C GLN A 55 -22.55 -6.69 23.55
N ASP A 56 -21.92 -7.86 23.44
CA ASP A 56 -22.50 -9.17 23.77
C ASP A 56 -21.99 -9.69 25.14
#